data_AF-A0A1E8B8P9-F1
#
_entry.id   AF-A0A1E8B8P9-F1
#
_cell.length_a   1.000
_cell.length_b   1.000
_cell.length_c   1.000
_cell.angle_alpha   90.00
_cell.angle_beta   90.00
_cell.angle_gamma   90.00
#
_symmetry.space_group_name_H-M   'P 1'
#
loop_
_entity.id
_entity.type
_entity.pdbx_description
1 polymer ?
#
loop_
_entity_poly.entity_id
_entity_poly.type
_entity_poly.pdbx_seq_one_letter_code
_entity_poly.pdbx_strand_id
1 'polypeptide(L)'
;MFSFDVESFRQIIREEVERATIHIQKQNELPPFLTVTELMDLLHIKRTKASELLNRSDFPVCREAGVLIPTHLLFKWMENHTDWVENNTEYYNPLKESV
;
A
#
# COMPACT_ATOMS: atom_id res chain seq x y z
N MET A 1 -20.23 23.67 -42.86
CA MET A 1 -20.80 23.73 -41.51
C MET A 1 -20.48 22.39 -40.86
N PHE A 2 -19.46 22.33 -40.00
CA PHE A 2 -19.11 21.08 -39.30
C PHE A 2 -20.18 20.82 -38.25
N SER A 3 -21.07 19.85 -38.47
CA SER A 3 -21.94 19.36 -37.41
C SER A 3 -21.05 18.52 -36.49
N PHE A 4 -20.61 19.11 -35.38
CA PHE A 4 -19.97 18.34 -34.34
C PHE A 4 -21.05 17.45 -33.73
N ASP A 5 -21.02 16.18 -34.10
CA ASP A 5 -21.98 15.20 -33.64
C ASP A 5 -21.79 14.97 -32.14
N VAL A 6 -22.91 14.94 -31.40
CA VAL A 6 -22.89 14.86 -29.94
C VAL A 6 -22.28 13.53 -29.47
N GLU A 7 -22.41 12.46 -30.25
CA GLU A 7 -21.77 11.18 -29.94
C GLU A 7 -20.26 11.23 -30.16
N SER A 8 -19.79 11.93 -31.19
CA SER A 8 -18.36 12.19 -31.38
C SER A 8 -17.76 12.98 -30.20
N PHE A 9 -18.50 13.94 -29.63
CA PHE A 9 -18.07 14.66 -28.43
C PHE A 9 -18.00 13.77 -27.19
N ARG A 10 -19.01 12.92 -26.99
CA ARG A 10 -19.05 11.97 -25.87
C ARG A 10 -17.93 10.96 -25.95
N GLN A 11 -17.58 10.50 -27.15
CA GLN A 11 -16.46 9.60 -27.36
C GLN A 11 -15.14 10.26 -26.95
N ILE A 12 -14.88 11.50 -27.40
CA ILE A 12 -13.66 12.24 -27.03
C ILE A 12 -13.57 12.43 -25.51
N ILE A 13 -14.68 12.81 -24.84
CA ILE A 13 -14.66 12.95 -23.38
C ILE A 13 -14.38 11.62 -22.69
N ARG A 14 -14.99 10.50 -23.13
CA ARG A 14 -14.72 9.19 -22.53
C ARG A 14 -13.27 8.78 -22.68
N GLU A 15 -12.71 8.94 -23.88
CA GLU A 15 -11.31 8.59 -24.16
C GLU A 15 -10.35 9.40 -23.29
N GLU A 16 -10.58 10.71 -23.13
CA GLU A 16 -9.73 11.56 -22.28
C GLU A 16 -9.91 11.26 -20.78
N VAL A 17 -11.12 10.97 -20.33
CA VAL A 17 -11.40 10.55 -18.95
C VAL A 17 -10.75 9.20 -18.64
N GLU A 18 -10.86 8.20 -19.53
CA GLU A 18 -10.20 6.90 -19.38
C GLU A 18 -8.68 7.04 -19.36
N ARG A 19 -8.11 7.88 -20.23
CA ARG A 19 -6.67 8.17 -20.21
C ARG A 19 -6.26 8.80 -18.88
N ALA A 20 -7.03 9.74 -18.34
CA ALA A 20 -6.73 10.36 -17.05
C ALA A 20 -6.81 9.36 -15.88
N THR A 21 -7.83 8.50 -15.84
CA THR A 21 -8.02 7.54 -14.73
C THR A 21 -6.96 6.45 -14.71
N ILE A 22 -6.51 5.97 -15.88
CA ILE A 22 -5.43 4.96 -15.98
C ILE A 22 -4.11 5.48 -15.37
N HIS A 23 -3.81 6.76 -15.54
CA HIS A 23 -2.60 7.37 -14.96
C HIS A 23 -2.73 7.62 -13.46
N ILE A 24 -3.94 7.88 -12.97
CA ILE A 24 -4.20 8.17 -11.55
C ILE A 24 -4.25 6.88 -10.71
N GLN A 25 -4.86 5.80 -11.20
CA GLN A 25 -4.99 4.55 -10.44
C GLN A 25 -3.64 3.86 -10.20
N LYS A 26 -2.73 3.88 -11.17
CA LYS A 26 -1.38 3.31 -10.99
C LYS A 26 -0.51 4.05 -9.97
N GLN A 27 -0.83 5.30 -9.63
CA GLN A 27 -0.02 6.10 -8.73
C GLN A 27 -0.32 5.86 -7.24
N ASN A 28 -1.47 5.27 -6.89
CA ASN A 28 -1.95 5.27 -5.50
C ASN A 28 -2.09 3.89 -4.84
N GLU A 29 -1.98 2.78 -5.58
CA GLU A 29 -2.10 1.45 -5.00
C GLU A 29 -0.73 0.79 -4.83
N LEU A 30 -0.39 0.47 -3.57
CA LEU A 30 0.77 -0.35 -3.27
C LEU A 30 0.58 -1.74 -3.88
N PRO A 31 1.63 -2.33 -4.48
CA PRO A 31 1.53 -3.66 -5.04
C PRO A 31 1.18 -4.68 -3.93
N PRO A 32 0.52 -5.81 -4.26
CA PRO A 32 0.17 -6.83 -3.26
C PRO A 32 1.41 -7.52 -2.64
N PHE A 33 2.52 -7.53 -3.37
CA PHE A 33 3.83 -7.96 -2.92
C PHE A 33 4.85 -6.88 -3.24
N LEU A 34 5.59 -6.46 -2.22
CA LEU A 34 6.68 -5.51 -2.34
C LEU A 34 8.00 -6.26 -2.59
N THR A 35 8.80 -5.69 -3.47
CA THR A 35 10.22 -6.00 -3.60
C THR A 35 11.01 -5.33 -2.48
N VAL A 36 12.27 -5.73 -2.31
CA VAL A 36 13.18 -5.08 -1.35
C VAL A 36 13.37 -3.60 -1.66
N THR A 37 13.39 -3.21 -2.94
CA THR A 37 13.51 -1.80 -3.36
C THR A 37 12.26 -1.01 -2.96
N GLU A 38 11.06 -1.54 -3.25
CA GLU A 38 9.81 -0.87 -2.88
C GLU A 38 9.63 -0.79 -1.35
N LEU A 39 10.06 -1.81 -0.60
CA LEU A 39 10.10 -1.75 0.86
C LEU A 39 11.02 -0.62 1.36
N MET A 40 12.19 -0.48 0.75
CA MET A 40 13.15 0.59 1.09
C MET A 40 12.58 1.97 0.82
N ASP A 41 11.89 2.13 -0.31
CA ASP A 41 11.26 3.38 -0.70
C ASP A 41 10.05 3.70 0.21
N LEU A 42 9.22 2.70 0.51
CA LEU A 42 8.04 2.82 1.37
C LEU A 42 8.41 3.25 2.80
N LEU A 43 9.41 2.60 3.41
CA LEU A 43 9.80 2.85 4.79
C LEU A 43 10.91 3.92 4.91
N HIS A 44 11.37 4.46 3.79
CA HIS A 44 12.52 5.38 3.71
C HIS A 44 13.78 4.85 4.43
N ILE A 45 14.07 3.56 4.26
CA ILE A 45 15.22 2.90 4.89
C ILE A 45 16.30 2.54 3.88
N LYS A 46 17.56 2.52 4.34
CA LYS A 46 18.69 2.07 3.53
C LYS A 46 18.80 0.54 3.50
N ARG A 47 19.54 0.04 2.51
CA ARG A 47 19.77 -1.40 2.28
C ARG A 47 20.19 -2.17 3.52
N THR A 48 21.11 -1.64 4.33
CA THR A 48 21.56 -2.31 5.57
C THR A 48 20.39 -2.62 6.49
N LYS A 49 19.50 -1.65 6.70
CA LYS A 49 18.33 -1.81 7.58
C LYS A 49 17.28 -2.73 6.97
N ALA A 50 17.08 -2.67 5.66
CA ALA A 50 16.22 -3.61 4.95
C ALA A 50 16.74 -5.05 5.10
N SER A 51 18.05 -5.28 4.97
CA SER A 51 18.66 -6.60 5.18
C SER A 51 18.52 -7.08 6.62
N GLU A 52 18.67 -6.22 7.62
CA GLU A 52 18.39 -6.56 9.02
C GLU A 52 16.94 -7.03 9.21
N LEU A 53 15.97 -6.29 8.67
CA LEU A 53 14.55 -6.65 8.76
C LEU A 53 14.24 -7.98 8.06
N LEU A 54 14.75 -8.16 6.84
CA LEU A 54 14.52 -9.38 6.06
C LEU A 54 15.13 -10.64 6.69
N ASN A 55 16.10 -10.50 7.59
CA ASN A 55 16.73 -11.61 8.30
C ASN A 55 16.08 -11.91 9.66
N ARG A 56 15.13 -11.09 10.11
CA ARG A 56 14.35 -11.39 11.31
C ARG A 56 13.45 -12.60 11.07
N SER A 57 13.36 -13.47 12.07
CA SER A 57 12.54 -14.69 12.01
C SER A 57 11.03 -14.42 11.94
N ASP A 58 10.60 -13.26 12.46
CA ASP A 58 9.20 -12.86 12.56
C ASP A 58 8.76 -11.91 11.43
N PHE A 59 9.67 -11.49 10.56
CA PHE A 59 9.36 -10.55 9.49
C PHE A 59 8.69 -11.27 8.31
N PRO A 60 7.61 -10.71 7.72
CA PRO A 60 6.81 -11.39 6.71
C PRO A 60 7.49 -11.39 5.35
N VAL A 61 8.32 -12.41 5.09
CA VAL A 61 9.00 -12.60 3.81
C VAL A 61 8.60 -13.93 3.16
N CYS A 62 8.16 -13.87 1.91
CA CYS A 62 7.96 -15.05 1.07
C CYS A 62 9.28 -15.39 0.40
N ARG A 63 9.86 -16.56 0.72
CA ARG A 63 11.14 -17.04 0.15
C ARG A 63 10.99 -18.00 -1.04
N GLU A 64 9.82 -18.65 -1.14
CA GLU A 64 9.53 -19.65 -2.18
C GLU A 64 9.48 -19.04 -3.59
N ALA A 65 9.11 -17.76 -3.70
CA ALA A 65 8.98 -17.04 -4.97
C ALA A 65 10.05 -15.95 -5.19
N GLY A 66 11.09 -15.89 -4.36
CA GLY A 66 12.09 -14.81 -4.35
C GLY A 66 12.22 -14.15 -2.97
N VAL A 67 12.67 -12.90 -2.88
CA VAL A 67 12.59 -12.11 -1.63
C VAL A 67 11.48 -11.08 -1.80
N LEU A 68 10.25 -11.51 -1.51
CA LEU A 68 9.04 -10.71 -1.65
C LEU A 68 8.34 -10.53 -0.31
N ILE A 69 7.77 -9.35 -0.08
CA ILE A 69 7.12 -8.97 1.17
C ILE A 69 5.62 -8.79 0.88
N PRO A 70 4.72 -9.64 1.40
CA PRO A 70 3.29 -9.44 1.23
C PRO A 70 2.82 -8.17 1.96
N THR A 71 2.26 -7.20 1.24
CA THR A 71 1.96 -5.85 1.76
C THR A 71 0.99 -5.88 2.94
N HIS A 72 -0.03 -6.72 2.87
CA HIS A 72 -0.99 -6.90 3.96
C HIS A 72 -0.35 -7.45 5.24
N LEU A 73 0.64 -8.35 5.13
CA LEU A 73 1.35 -8.88 6.29
C LEU A 73 2.36 -7.88 6.84
N LEU A 74 2.98 -7.06 5.99
CA LEU A 74 3.87 -5.99 6.43
C LEU A 74 3.13 -5.02 7.37
N PHE A 75 1.94 -4.54 6.98
CA PHE A 75 1.17 -3.62 7.83
C PHE A 75 0.74 -4.27 9.14
N LYS A 76 0.24 -5.51 9.10
CA LYS A 76 -0.08 -6.26 10.31
C LYS A 76 1.13 -6.43 11.23
N TRP A 77 2.30 -6.72 10.65
CA TRP A 77 3.53 -6.83 11.40
C TRP A 77 3.93 -5.48 12.03
N MET A 78 3.78 -4.37 11.30
CA MET A 78 4.06 -3.03 11.84
C MET A 78 3.13 -2.67 13.00
N GLU A 79 1.84 -2.94 12.88
CA GLU A 79 0.86 -2.74 13.96
C GLU A 79 1.25 -3.51 15.23
N ASN A 80 1.66 -4.77 15.08
CA ASN A 80 2.09 -5.61 16.19
C ASN A 80 3.44 -5.20 16.80
N HIS A 81 4.24 -4.40 16.09
CA HIS A 81 5.58 -3.95 16.53
C HIS A 81 5.64 -2.46 16.84
N THR A 82 4.49 -1.82 16.86
CA THR A 82 4.35 -0.42 17.23
C THR A 82 3.39 -0.35 18.40
N ASP A 83 3.93 -0.32 19.62
CA ASP A 83 3.17 -0.22 20.88
C ASP A 83 2.45 1.14 21.03
N TRP A 84 2.29 1.91 19.96
CA TRP A 84 1.71 3.25 20.00
C TRP A 84 0.26 3.21 20.45
N VAL A 85 -0.54 2.25 19.96
CA VAL A 85 -1.96 2.13 20.33
C VAL A 85 -2.11 1.83 21.81
N GLU A 86 -1.33 0.88 22.34
CA GLU A 86 -1.35 0.50 23.76
C GLU A 86 -0.89 1.64 24.68
N ASN A 87 0.10 2.43 24.24
CA ASN A 87 0.68 3.50 25.05
C ASN A 87 -0.03 4.86 24.92
N ASN A 88 -0.81 5.08 23.85
CA ASN A 88 -1.35 6.42 23.52
C ASN A 88 -2.87 6.45 23.31
N THR A 89 -3.55 5.31 23.34
CA THR A 89 -5.01 5.26 23.14
C THR A 89 -5.69 4.39 24.18
N GLU A 90 -6.91 4.76 24.58
CA GLU A 90 -7.78 3.92 25.42
C GLU A 90 -8.58 2.89 24.59
N TYR A 91 -8.18 2.63 23.35
CA TYR A 91 -8.96 1.83 22.39
C TYR A 91 -9.20 0.39 22.88
N TYR A 92 -8.23 -0.17 23.61
CA TYR A 92 -8.32 -1.47 24.29
C TYR A 92 -8.47 -1.31 25.80
N ASN A 93 -9.35 -0.42 26.28
CA ASN A 93 -9.70 -0.38 27.69
C ASN A 93 -10.90 -1.31 27.97
N PRO A 94 -10.69 -2.54 28.49
CA PRO A 94 -11.76 -3.49 28.78
C PRO A 94 -12.77 -2.99 29.82
N LEU A 95 -12.49 -1.86 30.50
CA LEU A 95 -13.39 -1.26 31.48
C LEU A 95 -14.48 -0.36 30.87
N LYS A 96 -14.45 -0.09 29.55
CA LYS A 96 -15.48 0.74 28.86
C LYS A 96 -16.56 -0.05 28.11
N GLU A 97 -16.39 -1.36 27.92
CA GLU A 97 -17.45 -2.21 27.33
C GLU A 97 -18.55 -2.61 28.34
N SER A 98 -18.43 -2.18 29.60
CA SER A 98 -19.36 -2.54 30.69
C SER A 98 -20.26 -1.40 31.19
N VAL A 99 -20.49 -0.35 30.38
CA VAL A 99 -21.46 0.74 30.70
C VAL A 99 -22.56 0.82 29.66
#